data_AF-V6S1D3-F1
#
_entry.id   AF-V6S1D3-F1
#
_cell.length_a   1.000
_cell.length_b   1.000
_cell.length_c   1.000
_cell.angle_alpha   90.00
_cell.angle_beta   90.00
_cell.angle_gamma   90.00
#
_symmetry.space_group_name_H-M   'P 1'
#
loop_
_entity.id
_entity.type
_entity.pdbx_description
1 polymer ?
#
loop_
_entity_poly.entity_id
_entity_poly.type
_entity_poly.pdbx_seq_one_letter_code
_entity_poly.pdbx_strand_id
1 'polypeptide(L)'
;MNDHRDLFENLFDDGFDSNTFKVDNLKLYDKYEKIDFKKIQEIYISPETERLSLKNKFDKLKNVDGFVHLIDGISLEISNEIIKYFKLRDKSIEKITSITKEEVEHNLGKADKELTEGIMWATGYVVESRVLVYNKAKLFIHIDNETNRICEIRYGDVNENVYD
;
A
#
# COMPACT_ATOMS: atom_id res chain seq x y z
N MET A 1 17.80 10.76 -7.57
CA MET A 1 17.92 9.31 -7.76
C MET A 1 17.80 8.74 -6.36
N ASN A 2 16.57 8.49 -5.91
CA ASN A 2 16.30 8.30 -4.48
C ASN A 2 16.28 6.82 -4.11
N ASP A 3 16.88 6.55 -2.95
CA ASP A 3 17.04 5.27 -2.28
C ASP A 3 15.70 4.62 -1.90
N HIS A 4 15.07 3.94 -2.85
CA HIS A 4 14.16 2.85 -2.50
C HIS A 4 14.94 1.58 -2.06
N ARG A 5 16.22 1.68 -1.67
CA ARG A 5 17.06 0.54 -1.23
C ARG A 5 16.81 0.22 0.24
N ASP A 6 16.71 1.23 1.09
CA ASP A 6 16.53 1.06 2.55
C ASP A 6 15.11 0.66 2.98
N LEU A 7 14.13 0.71 2.06
CA LEU A 7 12.72 0.45 2.35
C LEU A 7 12.42 -1.02 2.65
N PHE A 8 13.24 -1.92 2.09
CA PHE A 8 12.96 -3.34 1.97
C PHE A 8 13.88 -4.22 2.80
N GLU A 9 15.14 -3.83 3.00
CA GLU A 9 16.03 -4.49 3.97
C GLU A 9 15.41 -4.42 5.38
N ASN A 10 14.85 -3.28 5.77
CA ASN A 10 14.17 -3.11 7.06
C ASN A 10 12.89 -3.95 7.24
N LEU A 11 12.22 -4.37 6.16
CA LEU A 11 10.98 -5.13 6.24
C LEU A 11 11.25 -6.60 6.58
N PHE A 12 12.39 -7.13 6.11
CA PHE A 12 12.81 -8.53 6.27
C PHE A 12 14.04 -8.73 7.16
N ASP A 13 14.63 -7.65 7.69
CA ASP A 13 15.66 -7.74 8.73
C ASP A 13 15.04 -8.12 10.09
N ASP A 14 15.79 -8.90 10.88
CA ASP A 14 15.47 -9.30 12.26
C ASP A 14 15.32 -8.05 13.15
N GLY A 15 14.13 -7.46 13.17
CA GLY A 15 13.86 -6.23 13.91
C GLY A 15 12.81 -5.29 13.36
N PHE A 16 12.04 -5.67 12.33
CA PHE A 16 10.97 -4.84 11.78
C PHE A 16 10.05 -4.27 12.87
N ASP A 17 10.20 -2.97 13.15
CA ASP A 17 9.25 -2.20 13.95
C ASP A 17 8.33 -1.44 13.02
N SER A 18 7.09 -1.92 12.93
CA SER A 18 6.01 -1.26 12.20
C SER A 18 5.87 0.22 12.55
N ASN A 19 6.23 0.70 13.75
CA ASN A 19 6.16 2.13 14.11
C ASN A 19 7.25 2.99 13.44
N THR A 20 8.32 2.34 12.95
CA THR A 20 9.43 3.00 12.27
C THR A 20 9.30 3.01 10.76
N PHE A 21 8.44 2.15 10.21
CA PHE A 21 8.26 1.99 8.77
C PHE A 21 7.91 3.31 8.09
N LYS A 22 8.57 3.55 6.96
CA LYS A 22 8.43 4.75 6.13
C LYS A 22 8.37 4.33 4.67
N VAL A 23 7.59 5.07 3.90
CA VAL A 23 7.65 5.03 2.45
C VAL A 23 8.13 6.38 1.95
N ASP A 24 9.31 6.40 1.33
CA ASP A 24 10.11 7.61 1.15
C ASP A 24 10.30 8.36 2.49
N ASN A 25 9.79 9.59 2.61
CA ASN A 25 9.83 10.39 3.83
C ASN A 25 8.49 10.42 4.58
N LEU A 26 7.55 9.56 4.21
CA LEU A 26 6.18 9.53 4.74
C LEU A 26 6.00 8.36 5.71
N LYS A 27 5.24 8.59 6.77
CA LYS A 27 4.76 7.57 7.71
C LYS A 27 3.24 7.52 7.77
N LEU A 28 2.71 6.47 8.37
CA LEU A 28 1.35 6.53 8.89
C LEU A 28 1.21 7.69 9.87
N TYR A 29 0.04 8.30 9.84
CA TYR A 29 -0.39 9.44 10.66
C TYR A 29 0.39 10.74 10.41
N ASP A 30 1.28 10.77 9.41
CA ASP A 30 1.81 12.03 8.91
C ASP A 30 0.71 12.85 8.25
N LYS A 31 0.82 14.18 8.34
CA LYS A 31 -0.04 15.09 7.59
C LYS A 31 0.17 14.93 6.08
N TYR A 32 -0.93 14.98 5.32
CA TYR A 32 -0.88 14.90 3.85
C TYR A 32 0.00 15.99 3.21
N GLU A 33 0.17 17.13 3.88
CA GLU A 33 1.04 18.25 3.44
C GLU A 33 2.51 17.85 3.30
N LYS A 34 2.95 16.74 3.93
CA LYS A 34 4.32 16.21 3.75
C LYS A 34 4.54 15.54 2.40
N ILE A 35 3.47 15.21 1.66
CA ILE A 35 3.58 14.60 0.34
C ILE A 35 4.21 15.61 -0.61
N ASP A 36 5.30 15.22 -1.28
CA ASP A 36 5.90 16.04 -2.32
C ASP A 36 4.89 16.18 -3.47
N PHE A 37 4.32 17.38 -3.62
CA PHE A 37 3.33 17.69 -4.64
C PHE A 37 3.83 17.35 -6.06
N LYS A 38 5.15 17.40 -6.30
CA LYS A 38 5.74 17.06 -7.61
C LYS A 38 5.69 15.57 -7.93
N LYS A 39 5.57 14.71 -6.92
CA LYS A 39 5.41 13.26 -7.08
C LYS A 39 3.97 12.83 -7.26
N ILE A 40 3.00 13.72 -7.05
CA ILE A 40 1.58 13.38 -7.16
C ILE A 40 1.22 13.23 -8.64
N GLN A 41 0.77 12.04 -9.00
CA GLN A 41 0.20 11.74 -10.31
C GLN A 41 -1.29 12.09 -10.34
N GLU A 42 -2.03 11.68 -9.30
CA GLU A 42 -3.48 11.84 -9.24
C GLU A 42 -3.97 11.96 -7.78
N ILE A 43 -5.11 12.63 -7.62
CA ILE A 43 -5.86 12.67 -6.36
C ILE A 43 -7.31 12.31 -6.68
N TYR A 44 -7.86 11.36 -5.92
CA TYR A 44 -9.26 10.96 -5.97
C TYR A 44 -9.94 11.32 -4.65
N ILE A 45 -11.04 12.06 -4.70
CA ILE A 45 -11.84 12.42 -3.52
C ILE A 45 -13.27 11.91 -3.73
N SER A 46 -13.88 12.35 -4.82
CA SER A 46 -15.19 11.88 -5.28
C SER A 46 -15.33 12.12 -6.78
N PRO A 47 -16.29 11.46 -7.46
CA PRO A 47 -16.52 11.68 -8.90
C PRO A 47 -16.75 13.16 -9.26
N GLU A 48 -17.40 13.93 -8.39
CA GLU A 48 -17.67 15.35 -8.62
C GLU A 48 -16.40 16.22 -8.66
N THR A 49 -15.32 15.75 -8.02
CA THR A 49 -14.04 16.46 -7.97
C THR A 49 -13.13 16.18 -9.16
N GLU A 50 -13.49 15.25 -10.05
CA GLU A 50 -12.61 14.81 -11.16
C GLU A 50 -12.13 15.96 -12.04
N ARG A 51 -13.00 16.94 -12.30
CA ARG A 51 -12.74 18.11 -13.15
C ARG A 51 -11.84 19.17 -12.50
N LEU A 52 -11.56 19.05 -11.20
CA LEU A 52 -10.70 20.00 -10.50
C LEU A 52 -9.24 19.79 -10.87
N SER A 53 -8.47 20.88 -10.86
CA SER A 53 -7.02 20.80 -10.98
C SER A 53 -6.43 20.01 -9.81
N LEU A 54 -5.26 19.40 -10.01
CA LEU A 54 -4.56 18.66 -8.96
C LEU A 54 -4.34 19.49 -7.70
N LYS A 55 -4.00 20.78 -7.87
CA LYS A 55 -3.84 21.72 -6.76
C LYS A 55 -5.13 21.90 -5.96
N ASN A 56 -6.25 22.11 -6.64
CA ASN A 56 -7.55 22.28 -5.98
C ASN A 56 -8.00 21.00 -5.27
N LYS A 57 -7.69 19.83 -5.83
CA LYS A 57 -7.93 18.53 -5.17
C LYS A 57 -7.06 18.40 -3.91
N PHE A 58 -5.78 18.76 -3.99
CA PHE A 58 -4.87 18.71 -2.85
C PHE A 58 -5.31 19.66 -1.72
N ASP A 59 -5.75 20.87 -2.04
CA ASP A 59 -6.28 21.81 -1.04
C ASP A 59 -7.57 21.29 -0.38
N LYS A 60 -8.37 20.49 -1.09
CA LYS A 60 -9.60 19.88 -0.55
C LYS A 60 -9.33 18.76 0.47
N LEU A 61 -8.17 18.11 0.42
CA LEU A 61 -7.79 17.06 1.39
C LEU A 61 -7.74 17.56 2.84
N LYS A 62 -7.70 18.87 3.04
CA LYS A 62 -7.84 19.51 4.36
C LYS A 62 -9.18 19.20 5.04
N ASN A 63 -10.24 19.02 4.26
CA ASN A 63 -11.60 18.91 4.80
C ASN A 63 -12.33 17.65 4.32
N VAL A 64 -11.71 16.86 3.44
CA VAL A 64 -12.34 15.71 2.81
C VAL A 64 -11.32 14.59 2.68
N ASP A 65 -11.77 13.38 2.97
CA ASP A 65 -10.99 12.16 2.81
C ASP A 65 -10.78 11.85 1.32
N GLY A 66 -9.73 11.10 0.99
CA GLY A 66 -9.43 10.75 -0.40
C GLY A 66 -8.18 9.92 -0.56
N PHE A 67 -7.89 9.56 -1.81
CA PHE A 67 -6.70 8.82 -2.19
C PHE A 67 -5.74 9.71 -2.98
N VAL A 68 -4.45 9.60 -2.69
CA VAL A 68 -3.37 10.27 -3.41
C VAL A 68 -2.49 9.22 -4.06
N HIS A 69 -2.39 9.26 -5.38
CA HIS A 69 -1.55 8.35 -6.17
C HIS A 69 -0.27 9.07 -6.59
N LEU A 70 0.87 8.46 -6.29
CA LEU A 70 2.19 8.96 -6.64
C LEU A 70 2.74 8.21 -7.86
N ILE A 71 3.60 8.88 -8.62
CA ILE A 71 4.21 8.39 -9.87
C ILE A 71 5.00 7.07 -9.75
N ASP A 72 5.38 6.67 -8.54
CA ASP A 72 6.21 5.49 -8.26
C ASP A 72 5.37 4.26 -7.87
N GLY A 73 4.05 4.26 -8.08
CA GLY A 73 3.18 3.13 -7.73
C GLY A 73 2.79 3.08 -6.24
N ILE A 74 2.89 4.22 -5.56
CA ILE A 74 2.46 4.39 -4.16
C ILE A 74 1.09 5.05 -4.17
N SER A 75 0.12 4.48 -3.47
CA SER A 75 -1.17 5.12 -3.19
C SER A 75 -1.35 5.31 -1.69
N LEU A 76 -1.89 6.46 -1.30
CA LEU A 76 -2.08 6.84 0.08
C LEU A 76 -3.56 7.11 0.32
N GLU A 77 -4.12 6.56 1.40
CA GLU A 77 -5.42 7.02 1.90
C GLU A 77 -5.19 8.17 2.88
N ILE A 78 -5.86 9.27 2.64
CA ILE A 78 -5.88 10.44 3.50
C ILE A 78 -7.24 10.49 4.17
N SER A 79 -7.25 10.46 5.50
CA SER A 79 -8.46 10.69 6.29
C SER A 79 -8.15 11.65 7.43
N ASN A 80 -9.02 12.65 7.62
CA ASN A 80 -8.83 13.69 8.63
C ASN A 80 -7.43 14.34 8.54
N GLU A 81 -7.03 14.75 7.33
CA GLU A 81 -5.75 15.41 7.03
C GLU A 81 -4.47 14.56 7.23
N ILE A 82 -4.61 13.28 7.58
CA ILE A 82 -3.46 12.40 7.85
C ILE A 82 -3.48 11.15 6.97
N ILE A 83 -2.28 10.62 6.71
CA ILE A 83 -2.09 9.37 5.98
C ILE A 83 -2.52 8.21 6.88
N LYS A 84 -3.53 7.45 6.48
CA LYS A 84 -4.03 6.28 7.22
C LYS A 84 -3.57 4.95 6.68
N TYR A 85 -3.15 4.94 5.41
CA TYR A 85 -2.90 3.71 4.71
C TYR A 85 -2.00 3.94 3.50
N PHE A 86 -1.13 2.97 3.25
CA PHE A 86 -0.25 2.88 2.09
C PHE A 86 -0.61 1.63 1.28
N LYS A 87 -0.62 1.78 -0.04
CA LYS A 87 -0.68 0.72 -1.02
C LYS A 87 0.53 0.85 -1.95
N LEU A 88 1.36 -0.19 -2.02
CA LEU A 88 2.62 -0.21 -2.75
C LEU A 88 2.55 -1.26 -3.86
N ARG A 89 2.72 -0.81 -5.11
CA ARG A 89 2.77 -1.64 -6.33
C ARG A 89 3.88 -1.19 -7.28
N ASP A 90 4.10 -1.98 -8.32
CA ASP A 90 4.94 -1.64 -9.46
C ASP A 90 6.36 -1.19 -9.04
N LYS A 91 6.78 0.00 -9.47
CA LYS A 91 8.12 0.56 -9.20
C LYS A 91 8.42 0.66 -7.71
N SER A 92 7.41 0.90 -6.87
CA SER A 92 7.64 1.04 -5.43
C SER A 92 8.12 -0.24 -4.79
N ILE A 93 7.78 -1.42 -5.35
CA ILE A 93 8.16 -2.75 -4.83
C ILE A 93 9.03 -3.55 -5.80
N GLU A 94 9.51 -2.96 -6.90
CA GLU A 94 10.15 -3.68 -8.01
C GLU A 94 11.28 -4.63 -7.55
N LYS A 95 12.01 -4.24 -6.50
CA LYS A 95 13.15 -4.98 -5.95
C LYS A 95 12.79 -6.23 -5.17
N ILE A 96 11.54 -6.35 -4.73
CA ILE A 96 11.05 -7.48 -3.92
C ILE A 96 10.02 -8.33 -4.66
N THR A 97 9.68 -7.99 -5.91
CA THR A 97 8.76 -8.77 -6.74
C THR A 97 9.26 -10.18 -7.06
N SER A 98 10.54 -10.48 -6.80
CA SER A 98 11.09 -11.84 -6.90
C SER A 98 10.88 -12.69 -5.66
N ILE A 99 10.58 -12.08 -4.50
CA ILE A 99 10.44 -12.77 -3.22
C ILE A 99 9.18 -13.63 -3.24
N THR A 100 9.30 -14.90 -2.86
CA THR A 100 8.18 -15.84 -2.82
C THR A 100 7.43 -15.81 -1.49
N LYS A 101 6.24 -16.41 -1.46
CA LYS A 101 5.50 -16.63 -0.21
C LYS A 101 6.35 -17.34 0.85
N GLU A 102 7.07 -18.38 0.46
CA GLU A 102 7.89 -19.17 1.40
C GLU A 102 9.00 -18.32 2.02
N GLU A 103 9.65 -17.46 1.22
CA GLU A 103 10.66 -16.52 1.71
C GLU A 103 10.04 -15.48 2.65
N VAL A 104 8.84 -14.98 2.35
CA VAL A 104 8.11 -14.08 3.26
C VAL A 104 7.84 -14.74 4.61
N GLU A 105 7.28 -15.96 4.62
CA GLU A 105 6.98 -16.68 5.86
C GLU A 105 8.24 -17.09 6.63
N HIS A 106 9.35 -17.33 5.93
CA HIS A 106 10.64 -17.62 6.55
C HIS A 106 11.18 -16.41 7.33
N ASN A 107 11.09 -15.20 6.75
CA ASN A 107 11.66 -13.99 7.32
C ASN A 107 10.73 -13.30 8.34
N LEU A 108 9.42 -13.25 8.07
CA LEU A 108 8.45 -12.56 8.93
C LEU A 108 7.76 -13.50 9.94
N GLY A 109 8.00 -14.79 9.81
CA GLY A 109 7.21 -15.81 10.47
C GLY A 109 5.88 -16.05 9.76
N LYS A 110 5.08 -16.94 10.33
CA LYS A 110 3.76 -17.28 9.78
C LYS A 110 2.79 -16.10 9.95
N ALA A 111 2.08 -15.76 8.88
CA ALA A 111 1.01 -14.77 8.92
C ALA A 111 -0.09 -15.17 9.93
N ASP A 112 -0.74 -14.18 10.54
CA ASP A 112 -1.87 -14.40 11.44
C ASP A 112 -3.05 -15.03 10.70
N LYS A 113 -3.25 -14.62 9.45
CA LYS A 113 -4.29 -15.12 8.54
C LYS A 113 -3.79 -15.08 7.09
N GLU A 114 -4.39 -15.91 6.25
CA GLU A 114 -4.27 -15.85 4.80
C GLU A 114 -5.67 -15.63 4.23
N LEU A 115 -5.85 -14.53 3.49
CA LEU A 115 -7.11 -14.17 2.83
C LEU A 115 -6.95 -14.34 1.32
N THR A 116 -8.07 -14.29 0.59
CA THR A 116 -8.06 -14.34 -0.86
C THR A 116 -8.59 -13.03 -1.43
N GLU A 117 -7.87 -12.43 -2.37
CA GLU A 117 -8.35 -11.30 -3.16
C GLU A 117 -8.55 -11.76 -4.60
N GLY A 118 -9.75 -11.53 -5.12
CA GLY A 118 -10.13 -11.94 -6.45
C GLY A 118 -11.20 -11.06 -7.04
N ILE A 119 -11.44 -11.23 -8.34
CA ILE A 119 -12.40 -10.45 -9.10
C ILE A 119 -13.45 -11.40 -9.69
N MET A 120 -14.71 -10.97 -9.60
CA MET A 120 -15.82 -11.69 -10.23
C MET A 120 -15.96 -11.23 -11.68
N TRP A 121 -15.58 -12.11 -12.61
CA TRP A 121 -15.86 -11.94 -14.03
C TRP A 121 -17.18 -12.61 -14.40
N ALA A 122 -17.76 -12.23 -15.54
CA ALA A 122 -18.98 -12.86 -16.07
C ALA A 122 -18.84 -14.39 -16.24
N THR A 123 -17.62 -14.90 -16.36
CA THR A 123 -17.29 -16.32 -16.55
C THR A 123 -16.89 -17.06 -15.28
N GLY A 124 -16.84 -16.37 -14.13
CA GLY A 124 -16.47 -16.96 -12.83
C GLY A 124 -15.62 -16.05 -11.96
N TYR A 125 -15.40 -16.49 -10.73
CA TYR A 125 -14.49 -15.83 -9.78
C TYR A 125 -13.05 -16.23 -10.06
N VAL A 126 -12.18 -15.23 -10.23
CA VAL A 126 -10.73 -15.44 -10.46
C VAL A 126 -9.99 -14.91 -9.24
N VAL A 127 -9.22 -15.79 -8.60
CA VAL A 127 -8.30 -15.41 -7.52
C VAL A 127 -7.09 -14.73 -8.14
N GLU A 128 -6.89 -13.45 -7.82
CA GLU A 128 -5.74 -12.68 -8.30
C GLU A 128 -4.56 -12.82 -7.34
N SER A 129 -4.81 -12.73 -6.04
CA SER A 129 -3.77 -12.83 -5.04
C SER A 129 -4.23 -13.49 -3.74
N ARG A 130 -3.27 -14.07 -3.03
CA ARG A 130 -3.41 -14.47 -1.63
C ARG A 130 -2.82 -13.38 -0.76
N VAL A 131 -3.49 -13.02 0.33
CA VAL A 131 -3.08 -11.91 1.19
C VAL A 131 -2.62 -12.47 2.52
N LEU A 132 -1.33 -12.36 2.79
CA LEU A 132 -0.74 -12.70 4.08
C LEU A 132 -0.93 -11.54 5.04
N VAL A 133 -1.67 -11.76 6.12
CA VAL A 133 -2.05 -10.72 7.08
C VAL A 133 -1.18 -10.80 8.34
N TYR A 134 -0.49 -9.72 8.65
CA TYR A 134 0.29 -9.53 9.87
C TYR A 134 -0.34 -8.39 10.69
N ASN A 135 -1.34 -8.73 11.51
CA ASN A 135 -2.21 -7.79 12.21
C ASN A 135 -1.44 -6.88 13.16
N LYS A 136 -0.50 -7.45 13.92
CA LYS A 136 0.32 -6.67 14.86
C LYS A 136 1.15 -5.60 14.14
N ALA A 137 1.61 -5.91 12.94
CA ALA A 137 2.40 -5.04 12.09
C ALA A 137 1.55 -4.09 11.22
N LYS A 138 0.22 -4.28 11.18
CA LYS A 138 -0.69 -3.61 10.24
C LYS A 138 -0.23 -3.77 8.79
N LEU A 139 0.30 -4.94 8.46
CA LEU A 139 0.97 -5.23 7.20
C LEU A 139 0.25 -6.36 6.47
N PHE A 140 0.03 -6.17 5.18
CA PHE A 140 -0.63 -7.12 4.30
C PHE A 140 0.25 -7.32 3.07
N ILE A 141 0.69 -8.54 2.84
CA ILE A 141 1.55 -8.87 1.70
C ILE A 141 0.71 -9.68 0.72
N HIS A 142 0.50 -9.12 -0.47
CA HIS A 142 -0.22 -9.77 -1.54
C HIS A 142 0.76 -10.61 -2.35
N ILE A 143 0.44 -11.90 -2.45
CA ILE A 143 1.16 -12.90 -3.22
C ILE A 143 0.33 -13.20 -4.46
N ASP A 144 0.90 -12.93 -5.62
CA ASP A 144 0.32 -13.27 -6.91
C ASP A 144 0.08 -14.78 -7.02
N ASN A 145 -1.14 -15.16 -7.37
CA ASN A 145 -1.56 -16.57 -7.32
C ASN A 145 -0.93 -17.43 -8.43
N GLU A 146 -0.45 -16.83 -9.53
CA GLU A 146 0.19 -17.56 -10.63
C GLU A 146 1.68 -17.76 -10.39
N THR A 147 2.36 -16.72 -9.90
CA THR A 147 3.82 -16.68 -9.75
C THR A 147 4.28 -17.01 -8.34
N ASN A 148 3.38 -17.01 -7.36
CA ASN A 148 3.65 -17.20 -5.94
C ASN A 148 4.65 -16.18 -5.35
N ARG A 149 4.64 -14.96 -5.91
CA ARG A 149 5.57 -13.87 -5.55
C ARG A 149 4.83 -12.62 -5.09
N ILE A 150 5.53 -11.74 -4.36
CA ILE A 150 4.97 -10.46 -3.93
C ILE A 150 4.55 -9.61 -5.15
N CYS A 151 3.29 -9.18 -5.17
CA CYS A 151 2.75 -8.25 -6.17
C CYS A 151 2.20 -6.95 -5.58
N GLU A 152 1.98 -6.90 -4.26
CA GLU A 152 1.55 -5.69 -3.56
C GLU A 152 1.90 -5.77 -2.07
N ILE A 153 2.19 -4.61 -1.48
CA ILE A 153 2.21 -4.43 -0.03
C ILE A 153 1.18 -3.39 0.36
N ARG A 154 0.38 -3.70 1.38
CA ARG A 154 -0.50 -2.74 2.04
C ARG A 154 -0.06 -2.55 3.49
N TYR A 155 -0.10 -1.31 3.96
CA TYR A 155 0.34 -0.96 5.30
C TYR A 155 -0.56 0.11 5.91
N GLY A 156 -1.19 -0.20 7.05
CA GLY A 156 -2.16 0.67 7.70
C GLY A 156 -3.35 -0.07 8.29
N ASP A 157 -4.30 0.70 8.80
CA ASP A 157 -5.55 0.17 9.36
C ASP A 157 -6.46 -0.28 8.21
N VAL A 158 -6.41 -1.55 7.83
CA VAL A 158 -7.25 -2.11 6.76
C VAL A 158 -8.60 -2.53 7.33
N ASN A 159 -9.66 -2.24 6.58
CA ASN A 159 -10.96 -2.83 6.81
C ASN A 159 -10.95 -4.28 6.29
N GLU A 160 -10.76 -5.26 7.17
CA GLU A 160 -10.75 -6.69 6.82
C GLU A 160 -12.05 -7.15 6.13
N ASN A 161 -13.17 -6.41 6.28
CA ASN A 161 -14.45 -6.75 5.64
C ASN A 161 -14.46 -6.61 4.11
N VAL A 162 -13.35 -6.18 3.49
CA VAL A 162 -13.21 -6.06 2.04
C VAL A 162 -12.66 -7.35 1.41
N TYR A 163 -12.28 -8.34 2.24
CA TYR A 163 -11.76 -9.63 1.80
C TYR A 163 -12.73 -10.75 2.15
N ASP A 164 -12.79 -11.76 1.29
CA ASP A 164 -13.61 -12.97 1.46
C ASP A 164 -12.88 -14.04 2.31
#